data_AF-A0A4Y8WKW5-F1
#
_entry.id   AF-A0A4Y8WKW5-F1
#
_cell.length_a   1.000
_cell.length_b   1.000
_cell.length_c   1.000
_cell.angle_alpha   90.00
_cell.angle_beta   90.00
_cell.angle_gamma   90.00
#
_symmetry.space_group_name_H-M   'P 1'
#
loop_
_entity.id
_entity.type
_entity.pdbx_description
1 polymer ?
#
loop_
_entity_poly.entity_id
_entity_poly.type
_entity_poly.pdbx_seq_one_letter_code
_entity_poly.pdbx_strand_id
1 'polypeptide(L)'
;MNKMSLAVALASSLLASSIAWAEPIAATTQSPIYQLDDKLVLGRVESVYLSDIPELDGISFAGKIDTGADTTSMHADNIHVSSSNPEFQKLKDDELLWAIIDDLGGTKAVWDANTFVPYQVKVSFTISQPYTGEEIEITDDLEDVSAIRSRTSEKPILRPTVRMPITIAGRTVDTVVNLTNRNQFSAPILVGKTYLDDNAWVFAGYDYLQEQKNAQLIGKKESVDIGGLTQKVSYSLQNNYSSLHATNIKIDDKNQQVSFTIEDDDGKQSQLTQPLVRMLNVGGDEKPLVFVPVNTNSETPQYWMVYLTDRSKFSSQLRLGKGTLNKRFMIDTSKKSLLSNSPKTFNTKSKAMQVSGEENLVLDGIPLKAEPSLVVKTPLLKVVSFEMFEKKGKDWVTYYLTNAQGDVQQFSKPINKKLRVGDSIRPVVFGTFNLYGKNIEMPYAIDVLDENEVEDYFVIGQKMSKDGVLINTRTDHLLDAYPLFTAGHIEVATVEGLDFPVKLDTGADVSSINAQNIKMFKKDGQQMVSFTYQNDVGMEEKFTRKVVDTMTITAKQGEKANVRPVVEMHVTLGDLEKKIRVNLQDRSRFHYSMILGKNFLKYGAVVASDSNYIVTDKPDYEK
;
A
#
# COMPACT_ATOMS: atom_id res chain seq x y z
N MET A 1 10.57 -7.91 77.39
CA MET A 1 9.83 -6.91 76.61
C MET A 1 10.82 -6.14 75.76
N ASN A 2 10.67 -6.26 74.44
CA ASN A 2 11.59 -5.81 73.39
C ASN A 2 11.67 -4.29 73.25
N LYS A 3 12.87 -3.73 73.04
CA LYS A 3 13.18 -2.53 72.25
C LYS A 3 14.60 -2.68 71.68
N MET A 4 14.70 -3.05 70.41
CA MET A 4 14.83 -2.20 69.22
C MET A 4 16.27 -1.74 68.94
N SER A 5 16.73 -2.22 67.78
CA SER A 5 18.05 -2.09 67.17
C SER A 5 18.17 -0.77 66.42
N LEU A 6 19.36 -0.19 66.40
CA LEU A 6 19.76 0.90 65.50
C LEU A 6 20.98 0.41 64.72
N ALA A 7 20.82 0.12 63.44
CA ALA A 7 21.94 -0.07 62.53
C ALA A 7 21.58 0.55 61.18
N VAL A 8 22.40 1.54 60.83
CA VAL A 8 22.38 2.34 59.61
C VAL A 8 22.71 1.46 58.40
N ALA A 9 21.91 1.55 57.34
CA ALA A 9 22.26 1.03 56.02
C ALA A 9 22.14 2.18 55.01
N LEU A 10 23.27 2.60 54.44
CA LEU A 10 23.34 3.45 53.26
C LEU A 10 22.71 2.71 52.09
N ALA A 11 21.62 3.24 51.53
CA ALA A 11 21.10 2.83 50.24
C ALA A 11 21.67 3.78 49.17
N SER A 12 22.64 3.27 48.40
CA SER A 12 23.07 3.87 47.13
C SER A 12 21.96 3.69 46.10
N SER A 13 21.33 4.79 45.69
CA SER A 13 20.38 4.85 44.58
C SER A 13 21.14 4.73 43.25
N LEU A 14 21.20 3.52 42.68
CA LEU A 14 21.45 3.33 41.26
C LEU A 14 20.15 3.64 40.52
N LEU A 15 20.08 4.81 39.88
CA LEU A 15 19.12 5.11 38.83
C LEU A 15 19.44 4.22 37.63
N ALA A 16 18.86 3.02 37.59
CA ALA A 16 18.72 2.29 36.34
C ALA A 16 17.54 2.92 35.60
N SER A 17 17.82 3.71 34.58
CA SER A 17 16.83 4.04 33.55
C SER A 17 16.40 2.72 32.90
N SER A 18 15.25 2.20 33.31
CA SER A 18 14.57 1.14 32.58
C SER A 18 14.12 1.74 31.25
N ILE A 19 14.90 1.52 30.19
CA ILE A 19 14.37 1.54 28.83
C ILE A 19 13.24 0.50 28.87
N ALA A 20 12.00 0.98 28.84
CA ALA A 20 10.84 0.11 28.79
C ALA A 20 10.90 -0.61 27.45
N TRP A 21 11.25 -1.89 27.48
CA TRP A 21 11.17 -2.74 26.30
C TRP A 21 9.68 -2.84 25.95
N ALA A 22 9.27 -2.27 24.82
CA ALA A 22 8.02 -2.68 24.19
C ALA A 22 8.10 -4.21 24.03
N GLU A 23 7.12 -4.96 24.56
CA GLU A 23 7.18 -6.41 24.46
C GLU A 23 7.32 -6.82 22.99
N PRO A 24 8.31 -7.67 22.64
CA PRO A 24 8.52 -8.03 21.26
C PRO A 24 7.33 -8.85 20.75
N ILE A 25 6.66 -8.33 19.71
CA ILE A 25 5.62 -9.07 19.01
C ILE A 25 6.29 -10.32 18.41
N ALA A 26 5.82 -11.52 18.79
CA ALA A 26 6.31 -12.78 18.22
C ALA A 26 5.79 -13.00 16.78
N ALA A 27 6.03 -12.03 15.90
CA ALA A 27 5.57 -11.98 14.52
C ALA A 27 6.60 -11.28 13.63
N THR A 28 6.50 -11.53 12.32
CA THR A 28 7.38 -10.88 11.33
C THR A 28 6.57 -10.36 10.16
N THR A 29 7.18 -9.56 9.29
CA THR A 29 6.59 -9.16 8.01
C THR A 29 6.23 -10.37 7.14
N GLN A 30 6.90 -11.51 7.31
CA GLN A 30 6.54 -12.75 6.61
C GLN A 30 5.37 -13.49 7.26
N SER A 31 5.34 -13.52 8.58
CA SER A 31 4.31 -14.19 9.39
C SER A 31 3.59 -13.15 10.24
N PRO A 32 2.70 -12.34 9.63
CA PRO A 32 2.06 -11.24 10.32
C PRO A 32 0.98 -11.72 11.30
N ILE A 33 0.65 -10.85 12.25
CA ILE A 33 -0.52 -11.00 13.11
C ILE A 33 -1.74 -10.26 12.55
N TYR A 34 -2.92 -10.69 12.97
CA TYR A 34 -4.21 -10.16 12.48
C TYR A 34 -4.99 -9.43 13.56
N GLN A 35 -4.58 -9.60 14.82
CA GLN A 35 -5.12 -8.96 16.00
C GLN A 35 -3.97 -8.71 16.98
N LEU A 36 -4.05 -7.61 17.72
CA LEU A 36 -3.12 -7.20 18.76
C LEU A 36 -3.90 -6.42 19.81
N ASP A 37 -3.75 -6.75 21.09
CA ASP A 37 -4.45 -6.11 22.21
C ASP A 37 -5.97 -6.02 22.00
N ASP A 38 -6.59 -7.14 21.58
CA ASP A 38 -8.03 -7.25 21.24
C ASP A 38 -8.53 -6.29 20.14
N LYS A 39 -7.62 -5.58 19.47
CA LYS A 39 -7.86 -4.73 18.30
C LYS A 39 -7.48 -5.47 17.02
N LEU A 40 -8.12 -5.12 15.90
CA LEU A 40 -7.73 -5.65 14.59
C LEU A 40 -6.35 -5.10 14.19
N VAL A 41 -5.56 -5.86 13.43
CA VAL A 41 -4.40 -5.32 12.71
C VAL A 41 -4.80 -5.20 11.25
N LEU A 42 -5.06 -3.99 10.78
CA LEU A 42 -5.45 -3.72 9.40
C LEU A 42 -4.22 -3.52 8.52
N GLY A 43 -4.32 -3.94 7.26
CA GLY A 43 -3.40 -3.49 6.23
C GLY A 43 -3.63 -2.01 5.89
N ARG A 44 -2.80 -1.48 5.01
CA ARG A 44 -2.89 -0.12 4.47
C ARG A 44 -4.13 0.12 3.60
N VAL A 45 -4.63 -0.94 2.97
CA VAL A 45 -5.88 -0.92 2.21
C VAL A 45 -6.68 -2.14 2.64
N GLU A 46 -7.97 -1.98 2.90
CA GLU A 46 -8.86 -3.09 3.29
C GLU A 46 -10.21 -3.02 2.56
N SER A 47 -10.93 -4.13 2.58
CA SER A 47 -12.32 -4.22 2.14
C SER A 47 -13.22 -3.56 3.18
N VAL A 48 -13.93 -2.50 2.79
CA VAL A 48 -14.86 -1.75 3.65
C VAL A 48 -16.30 -1.99 3.19
N TYR A 49 -17.19 -2.29 4.13
CA TYR A 49 -18.60 -2.55 3.88
C TYR A 49 -19.46 -1.51 4.61
N LEU A 50 -20.50 -1.01 3.93
CA LEU A 50 -21.48 -0.08 4.49
C LEU A 50 -22.71 -0.90 4.91
N SER A 51 -22.70 -1.39 6.15
CA SER A 51 -23.56 -2.50 6.58
C SER A 51 -25.05 -2.16 6.70
N ASP A 52 -25.40 -0.90 6.86
CA ASP A 52 -26.79 -0.45 7.04
C ASP A 52 -27.49 -0.08 5.72
N ILE A 53 -26.84 -0.31 4.58
CA ILE A 53 -27.40 -0.01 3.26
C ILE A 53 -27.69 -1.35 2.55
N PRO A 54 -28.94 -1.84 2.55
CA PRO A 54 -29.29 -3.15 2.00
C PRO A 54 -28.89 -3.34 0.53
N GLU A 55 -28.94 -2.28 -0.26
CA GLU A 55 -28.56 -2.26 -1.69
C GLU A 55 -27.04 -2.50 -1.90
N LEU A 56 -26.25 -2.37 -0.83
CA LEU A 56 -24.80 -2.58 -0.82
C LEU A 56 -24.39 -3.86 -0.08
N ASP A 57 -25.33 -4.76 0.25
CA ASP A 57 -25.00 -6.00 0.94
C ASP A 57 -23.99 -6.85 0.16
N GLY A 58 -22.96 -7.33 0.87
CA GLY A 58 -21.84 -8.07 0.28
C GLY A 58 -20.90 -7.26 -0.63
N ILE A 59 -21.15 -5.96 -0.85
CA ILE A 59 -20.33 -5.09 -1.69
C ILE A 59 -19.27 -4.39 -0.86
N SER A 60 -18.00 -4.65 -1.19
CA SER A 60 -16.86 -3.98 -0.56
C SER A 60 -16.27 -2.89 -1.42
N PHE A 61 -16.05 -1.75 -0.79
CA PHE A 61 -15.28 -0.63 -1.31
C PHE A 61 -13.82 -0.77 -0.86
N ALA A 62 -12.89 -0.23 -1.65
CA ALA A 62 -11.52 -0.10 -1.19
C ALA A 62 -11.44 1.03 -0.16
N GLY A 63 -11.03 0.71 1.07
CA GLY A 63 -10.73 1.69 2.12
C GLY A 63 -9.23 1.86 2.28
N LYS A 64 -8.73 3.09 2.11
CA LYS A 64 -7.34 3.41 2.47
C LYS A 64 -7.27 3.73 3.96
N ILE A 65 -6.45 3.01 4.70
CA ILE A 65 -6.31 3.15 6.15
C ILE A 65 -5.21 4.19 6.47
N ASP A 66 -5.57 5.25 7.17
CA ASP A 66 -4.75 6.44 7.34
C ASP A 66 -4.73 6.90 8.82
N THR A 67 -3.70 6.48 9.55
CA THR A 67 -3.43 6.93 10.93
C THR A 67 -3.15 8.43 11.04
N GLY A 68 -2.80 9.07 9.93
CA GLY A 68 -2.51 10.49 9.85
C GLY A 68 -3.73 11.38 9.63
N ALA A 69 -4.92 10.80 9.44
CA ALA A 69 -6.17 11.50 9.22
C ALA A 69 -7.09 11.44 10.44
N ASP A 70 -7.55 12.60 10.91
CA ASP A 70 -8.39 12.69 12.10
C ASP A 70 -9.82 12.16 11.89
N THR A 71 -10.29 12.13 10.64
CA THR A 71 -11.66 11.71 10.30
C THR A 71 -11.68 10.67 9.20
N THR A 72 -12.54 9.68 9.34
CA THR A 72 -12.99 8.84 8.23
C THR A 72 -13.75 9.69 7.22
N SER A 73 -13.53 9.44 5.92
CA SER A 73 -14.23 10.14 4.84
C SER A 73 -14.60 9.17 3.73
N MET A 74 -15.73 9.43 3.08
CA MET A 74 -16.21 8.61 1.97
C MET A 74 -16.62 9.47 0.78
N HIS A 75 -16.60 8.82 -0.38
CA HIS A 75 -17.17 9.38 -1.58
C HIS A 75 -18.69 9.43 -1.46
N ALA A 76 -19.25 10.61 -1.68
CA ALA A 76 -20.67 10.79 -1.93
C ALA A 76 -20.88 11.87 -3.00
N ASP A 77 -21.97 11.74 -3.74
CA ASP A 77 -22.46 12.71 -4.72
C ASP A 77 -23.75 13.37 -4.23
N ASN A 78 -24.19 14.43 -4.92
CA ASN A 78 -25.44 15.15 -4.63
C ASN A 78 -25.62 15.51 -3.14
N ILE A 79 -24.53 15.92 -2.48
CA ILE A 79 -24.55 16.24 -1.05
C ILE A 79 -25.29 17.56 -0.85
N HIS A 80 -26.42 17.50 -0.15
CA HIS A 80 -27.23 18.65 0.21
C HIS A 80 -27.49 18.70 1.71
N VAL A 81 -27.50 19.91 2.26
CA VAL A 81 -27.73 20.16 3.69
C VAL A 81 -28.93 21.09 3.84
N SER A 82 -29.85 20.72 4.71
CA SER A 82 -31.08 21.49 4.95
C SER A 82 -31.48 21.46 6.42
N SER A 83 -32.16 22.52 6.88
CA SER A 83 -32.63 22.63 8.26
C SER A 83 -34.15 22.77 8.31
N SER A 84 -34.79 22.11 9.28
CA SER A 84 -36.19 22.37 9.66
C SER A 84 -36.35 23.44 10.75
N ASN A 85 -35.24 23.94 11.30
CA ASN A 85 -35.26 25.03 12.27
C ASN A 85 -35.77 26.32 11.59
N PRO A 86 -36.80 27.00 12.14
CA PRO A 86 -37.39 28.19 11.52
C PRO A 86 -36.41 29.33 11.21
N GLU A 87 -35.34 29.49 11.99
CA GLU A 87 -34.33 30.52 11.78
C GLU A 87 -33.41 30.21 10.59
N PHE A 88 -33.17 28.92 10.33
CA PHE A 88 -32.21 28.42 9.34
C PHE A 88 -32.87 27.82 8.09
N GLN A 89 -34.19 27.65 8.08
CA GLN A 89 -34.94 26.93 7.03
C GLN A 89 -34.73 27.47 5.60
N LYS A 90 -34.41 28.77 5.48
CA LYS A 90 -34.17 29.45 4.20
C LYS A 90 -32.76 29.26 3.65
N LEU A 91 -31.80 28.85 4.50
CA LEU A 91 -30.42 28.60 4.10
C LEU A 91 -30.27 27.14 3.68
N LYS A 92 -29.34 26.88 2.77
CA LYS A 92 -29.01 25.54 2.27
C LYS A 92 -27.51 25.37 2.14
N ASP A 93 -27.07 24.11 2.15
CA ASP A 93 -25.71 23.69 1.81
C ASP A 93 -24.63 24.54 2.53
N ASP A 94 -23.66 25.07 1.80
CA ASP A 94 -22.57 25.87 2.37
C ASP A 94 -23.07 27.11 3.13
N GLU A 95 -24.13 27.79 2.68
CA GLU A 95 -24.67 28.97 3.36
C GLU A 95 -25.23 28.60 4.73
N LEU A 96 -25.92 27.46 4.81
CA LEU A 96 -26.46 26.93 6.06
C LEU A 96 -25.33 26.50 7.01
N LEU A 97 -24.35 25.73 6.50
CA LEU A 97 -23.23 25.28 7.31
C LEU A 97 -22.44 26.46 7.89
N TRP A 98 -22.15 27.48 7.09
CA TRP A 98 -21.45 28.67 7.59
C TRP A 98 -22.27 29.43 8.63
N ALA A 99 -23.58 29.62 8.42
CA ALA A 99 -24.43 30.31 9.38
C ALA A 99 -24.46 29.61 10.75
N ILE A 100 -24.54 28.28 10.76
CA ILE A 100 -24.49 27.48 11.98
C ILE A 100 -23.11 27.59 12.64
N ILE A 101 -22.04 27.45 11.87
CA ILE A 101 -20.68 27.48 12.41
C ILE A 101 -20.33 28.84 12.99
N ASP A 102 -20.78 29.93 12.35
CA ASP A 102 -20.58 31.29 12.87
C ASP A 102 -21.38 31.52 14.16
N ASP A 103 -22.61 30.99 14.25
CA ASP A 103 -23.43 31.02 15.47
C ASP A 103 -22.78 30.23 16.63
N LEU A 104 -22.06 29.15 16.31
CA LEU A 104 -21.32 28.30 17.26
C LEU A 104 -19.91 28.83 17.61
N GLY A 105 -19.55 30.05 17.20
CA GLY A 105 -18.26 30.67 17.53
C GLY A 105 -17.11 30.33 16.57
N GLY A 106 -17.42 29.79 15.40
CA GLY A 106 -16.52 29.59 14.27
C GLY A 106 -15.75 28.27 14.27
N THR A 107 -14.98 28.04 13.20
CA THR A 107 -14.27 26.76 12.90
C THR A 107 -13.19 26.32 13.89
N LYS A 108 -12.91 27.11 14.93
CA LYS A 108 -11.95 26.77 16.00
C LYS A 108 -12.63 26.43 17.32
N ALA A 109 -13.96 26.55 17.37
CA ALA A 109 -14.73 26.14 18.53
C ALA A 109 -14.64 24.62 18.70
N VAL A 110 -14.77 24.18 19.94
CA VAL A 110 -14.86 22.76 20.28
C VAL A 110 -16.35 22.44 20.40
N TRP A 111 -16.81 21.47 19.61
CA TRP A 111 -18.19 21.01 19.62
C TRP A 111 -18.28 19.63 20.29
N ASP A 112 -19.44 19.36 20.89
CA ASP A 112 -19.81 18.04 21.40
C ASP A 112 -20.85 17.38 20.50
N ALA A 113 -21.17 16.11 20.78
CA ALA A 113 -22.07 15.30 19.96
C ALA A 113 -23.52 15.84 19.85
N ASN A 114 -23.93 16.78 20.70
CA ASN A 114 -25.29 17.35 20.68
C ASN A 114 -25.34 18.80 20.17
N THR A 115 -24.18 19.37 19.84
CA THR A 115 -24.04 20.78 19.47
C THR A 115 -24.91 21.14 18.26
N PHE A 116 -25.06 20.22 17.29
CA PHE A 116 -25.81 20.47 16.06
C PHE A 116 -27.32 20.15 16.16
N VAL A 117 -27.76 19.44 17.21
CA VAL A 117 -29.15 18.99 17.39
C VAL A 117 -30.17 20.15 17.35
N PRO A 118 -29.96 21.30 18.01
CA PRO A 118 -30.92 22.42 17.99
C PRO A 118 -31.17 23.00 16.59
N TYR A 119 -30.22 22.84 15.66
CA TYR A 119 -30.33 23.33 14.29
C TYR A 119 -31.16 22.42 13.40
N GLN A 120 -31.53 21.20 13.85
CA GLN A 120 -32.40 20.25 13.15
C GLN A 120 -32.00 20.06 11.68
N VAL A 121 -30.71 19.76 11.46
CA VAL A 121 -30.13 19.68 10.13
C VAL A 121 -30.16 18.25 9.62
N LYS A 122 -30.66 18.08 8.39
CA LYS A 122 -30.59 16.85 7.61
C LYS A 122 -29.56 17.00 6.49
N VAL A 123 -28.83 15.92 6.24
CA VAL A 123 -27.87 15.77 5.14
C VAL A 123 -28.39 14.70 4.21
N SER A 124 -28.65 15.05 2.95
CA SER A 124 -29.01 14.10 1.90
C SER A 124 -27.85 13.93 0.91
N PHE A 125 -27.60 12.71 0.46
CA PHE A 125 -26.50 12.42 -0.46
C PHE A 125 -26.74 11.12 -1.22
N THR A 126 -25.98 10.91 -2.29
CA THR A 126 -26.07 9.71 -3.14
C THR A 126 -24.80 8.89 -3.04
N ILE A 127 -24.95 7.57 -2.97
CA ILE A 127 -23.89 6.58 -3.20
C ILE A 127 -24.26 5.75 -4.41
N SER A 128 -23.35 5.60 -5.36
CA SER A 128 -23.55 4.70 -6.50
C SER A 128 -23.10 3.29 -6.19
N GLN A 129 -23.95 2.31 -6.48
CA GLN A 129 -23.59 0.89 -6.46
C GLN A 129 -22.57 0.63 -7.58
N PRO A 130 -21.34 0.18 -7.28
CA PRO A 130 -20.21 0.20 -8.22
C PRO A 130 -20.30 -0.76 -9.42
N TYR A 131 -21.20 -1.75 -9.36
CA TYR A 131 -21.40 -2.81 -10.33
C TYR A 131 -22.62 -2.58 -11.23
N THR A 132 -23.69 -1.98 -10.68
CA THR A 132 -24.94 -1.71 -11.42
C THR A 132 -25.08 -0.25 -11.84
N GLY A 133 -24.43 0.67 -11.12
CA GLY A 133 -24.60 2.11 -11.28
C GLY A 133 -25.88 2.64 -10.65
N GLU A 134 -26.59 1.82 -9.88
CA GLU A 134 -27.77 2.24 -9.14
C GLU A 134 -27.41 3.32 -8.13
N GLU A 135 -28.12 4.45 -8.17
CA GLU A 135 -27.96 5.56 -7.25
C GLU A 135 -28.82 5.34 -6.00
N ILE A 136 -28.17 5.27 -4.84
CA ILE A 136 -28.82 5.08 -3.55
C ILE A 136 -28.83 6.42 -2.84
N GLU A 137 -30.02 7.01 -2.67
CA GLU A 137 -30.21 8.26 -1.93
C GLU A 137 -30.37 7.98 -0.44
N ILE A 138 -29.57 8.66 0.37
CA ILE A 138 -29.55 8.53 1.83
C ILE A 138 -29.81 9.91 2.41
N THR A 139 -30.66 9.98 3.43
CA THR A 139 -30.88 11.19 4.23
C THR A 139 -30.71 10.86 5.70
N ASP A 140 -29.81 11.58 6.37
CA ASP A 140 -29.51 11.38 7.79
C ASP A 140 -29.40 12.71 8.54
N ASP A 141 -29.33 12.65 9.86
CA ASP A 141 -29.02 13.81 10.70
C ASP A 141 -27.56 14.24 10.53
N LEU A 142 -27.32 15.55 10.55
CA LEU A 142 -25.97 16.10 10.63
C LEU A 142 -25.38 15.77 12.02
N GLU A 143 -24.29 15.01 12.03
CA GLU A 143 -23.57 14.68 13.25
C GLU A 143 -22.65 15.84 13.67
N ASP A 144 -21.81 16.30 12.73
CA ASP A 144 -20.79 17.33 12.93
C ASP A 144 -20.40 17.97 11.58
N VAL A 145 -19.61 19.04 11.61
CA VAL A 145 -19.08 19.75 10.45
C VAL A 145 -17.55 19.76 10.48
N SER A 146 -16.93 19.07 9.53
CA SER A 146 -15.48 19.11 9.39
C SER A 146 -15.02 20.38 8.66
N ALA A 147 -14.14 21.18 9.29
CA ALA A 147 -13.48 22.32 8.66
C ALA A 147 -12.17 21.90 7.98
N ILE A 148 -12.23 21.58 6.69
CA ILE A 148 -11.07 21.13 5.91
C ILE A 148 -10.24 22.32 5.45
N ARG A 149 -9.01 22.43 5.96
CA ARG A 149 -8.08 23.49 5.56
C ARG A 149 -7.77 23.41 4.07
N SER A 150 -7.95 24.52 3.36
CA SER A 150 -7.56 24.62 1.96
C SER A 150 -6.03 24.71 1.80
N ARG A 151 -5.55 24.29 0.63
CA ARG A 151 -4.15 24.47 0.21
C ARG A 151 -3.89 25.88 -0.34
N THR A 152 -4.92 26.53 -0.86
CA THR A 152 -4.82 27.78 -1.64
C THR A 152 -5.69 28.91 -1.12
N SER A 153 -6.55 28.65 -0.13
CA SER A 153 -7.43 29.64 0.48
C SER A 153 -7.24 29.65 1.99
N GLU A 154 -7.38 30.83 2.59
CA GLU A 154 -7.45 30.99 4.05
C GLU A 154 -8.79 30.51 4.61
N LYS A 155 -9.87 30.61 3.81
CA LYS A 155 -11.19 30.08 4.18
C LYS A 155 -11.19 28.55 4.05
N PRO A 156 -11.51 27.80 5.11
CA PRO A 156 -11.61 26.33 5.04
C PRO A 156 -12.85 25.92 4.23
N ILE A 157 -12.87 24.67 3.81
CA ILE A 157 -14.03 24.03 3.18
C ILE A 157 -14.77 23.29 4.27
N LEU A 158 -16.04 23.63 4.51
CA LEU A 158 -16.89 22.89 5.43
C LEU A 158 -17.40 21.62 4.76
N ARG A 159 -17.47 20.53 5.51
CA ARG A 159 -18.02 19.26 5.04
C ARG A 159 -18.99 18.72 6.08
N PRO A 160 -20.23 18.37 5.70
CA PRO A 160 -21.13 17.70 6.60
C PRO A 160 -20.62 16.30 6.91
N THR A 161 -20.90 15.84 8.12
CA THR A 161 -20.61 14.47 8.53
C THR A 161 -21.88 13.78 8.99
N VAL A 162 -21.93 12.47 8.78
CA VAL A 162 -23.00 11.59 9.24
C VAL A 162 -22.40 10.45 10.05
N ARG A 163 -23.18 9.91 10.98
CA ARG A 163 -22.80 8.73 11.77
C ARG A 163 -23.36 7.49 11.09
N MET A 164 -22.48 6.53 10.75
CA MET A 164 -22.92 5.29 10.14
C MET A 164 -22.01 4.09 10.49
N PRO A 165 -22.55 2.87 10.52
CA PRO A 165 -21.76 1.68 10.76
C PRO A 165 -20.94 1.28 9.54
N ILE A 166 -19.63 1.19 9.77
CA ILE A 166 -18.66 0.70 8.82
C ILE A 166 -18.11 -0.64 9.30
N THR A 167 -18.10 -1.64 8.43
CA THR A 167 -17.53 -2.97 8.74
C THR A 167 -16.24 -3.20 7.98
N ILE A 168 -15.19 -3.58 8.72
CA ILE A 168 -13.89 -4.00 8.17
C ILE A 168 -13.49 -5.29 8.88
N ALA A 169 -13.14 -6.33 8.10
CA ALA A 169 -12.73 -7.64 8.62
C ALA A 169 -13.67 -8.22 9.70
N GLY A 170 -14.98 -8.01 9.55
CA GLY A 170 -16.01 -8.49 10.47
C GLY A 170 -16.21 -7.64 11.74
N ARG A 171 -15.45 -6.56 11.94
CA ARG A 171 -15.68 -5.59 13.01
C ARG A 171 -16.47 -4.39 12.49
N THR A 172 -17.68 -4.24 12.99
CA THR A 172 -18.54 -3.08 12.73
C THR A 172 -18.28 -2.01 13.77
N VAL A 173 -18.01 -0.78 13.31
CA VAL A 173 -17.84 0.40 14.16
C VAL A 173 -18.80 1.46 13.64
N ASP A 174 -19.64 1.97 14.53
CA ASP A 174 -20.46 3.14 14.26
C ASP A 174 -19.59 4.40 14.37
N THR A 175 -19.31 5.04 13.23
CA THR A 175 -18.26 6.05 13.12
C THR A 175 -18.77 7.29 12.40
N VAL A 176 -18.18 8.44 12.75
CA VAL A 176 -18.43 9.70 12.07
C VAL A 176 -17.68 9.72 10.74
N VAL A 177 -18.42 9.95 9.66
CA VAL A 177 -17.94 9.91 8.28
C VAL A 177 -18.15 11.26 7.60
N ASN A 178 -17.07 11.84 7.12
CA ASN A 178 -17.07 13.04 6.30
C ASN A 178 -17.47 12.73 4.85
N LEU A 179 -18.49 13.40 4.35
CA LEU A 179 -18.99 13.25 2.98
C LEU A 179 -18.26 14.21 2.03
N THR A 180 -17.61 13.65 1.01
CA THR A 180 -16.86 14.45 0.03
C THR A 180 -16.86 13.80 -1.35
N ASN A 181 -16.67 14.59 -2.41
CA ASN A 181 -16.34 14.02 -3.71
C ASN A 181 -14.90 13.48 -3.68
N ARG A 182 -14.71 12.20 -4.03
CA ARG A 182 -13.40 11.54 -4.04
C ARG A 182 -13.03 10.93 -5.40
N ASN A 183 -13.60 11.41 -6.50
CA ASN A 183 -13.38 10.86 -7.85
C ASN A 183 -11.90 10.86 -8.27
N GLN A 184 -11.14 11.83 -7.78
CA GLN A 184 -9.70 11.98 -8.05
C GLN A 184 -8.80 11.10 -7.16
N PHE A 185 -9.35 10.41 -6.16
CA PHE A 185 -8.57 9.63 -5.17
C PHE A 185 -8.54 8.14 -5.51
N SER A 186 -7.45 7.45 -5.15
CA SER A 186 -7.29 6.02 -5.46
C SER A 186 -8.28 5.08 -4.75
N ALA A 187 -8.94 5.56 -3.70
CA ALA A 187 -9.89 4.82 -2.88
C ALA A 187 -11.10 5.70 -2.55
N PRO A 188 -12.34 5.19 -2.73
CA PRO A 188 -13.57 5.92 -2.43
C PRO A 188 -13.73 6.16 -0.92
N ILE A 189 -13.11 5.34 -0.05
CA ILE A 189 -13.16 5.53 1.40
C ILE A 189 -11.73 5.72 1.93
N LEU A 190 -11.56 6.67 2.84
CA LEU A 190 -10.38 6.82 3.68
C LEU A 190 -10.82 6.62 5.12
N VAL A 191 -10.21 5.67 5.80
CA VAL A 191 -10.52 5.28 7.19
C VAL A 191 -9.50 5.95 8.10
N GLY A 192 -9.96 6.88 8.94
CA GLY A 192 -9.14 7.67 9.84
C GLY A 192 -9.43 7.39 11.31
N LYS A 193 -8.96 8.27 12.19
CA LYS A 193 -9.06 8.12 13.66
C LYS A 193 -10.48 7.89 14.18
N THR A 194 -11.50 8.54 13.61
CA THR A 194 -12.90 8.30 14.01
C THR A 194 -13.33 6.83 13.92
N TYR A 195 -12.69 6.02 13.07
CA TYR A 195 -12.87 4.56 13.04
C TYR A 195 -11.77 3.83 13.81
N LEU A 196 -10.51 4.24 13.64
CA LEU A 196 -9.34 3.48 14.09
C LEU A 196 -9.14 3.50 15.60
N ASP A 197 -9.42 4.62 16.25
CA ASP A 197 -9.19 4.79 17.68
C ASP A 197 -9.97 3.72 18.45
N ASP A 198 -9.30 3.04 19.38
CA ASP A 198 -9.83 1.90 20.15
C ASP A 198 -10.25 0.65 19.35
N ASN A 199 -10.08 0.64 18.03
CA ASN A 199 -10.59 -0.43 17.17
C ASN A 199 -9.52 -1.19 16.39
N ALA A 200 -8.47 -0.50 15.95
CA ALA A 200 -7.48 -1.11 15.08
C ALA A 200 -6.07 -0.51 15.19
N TRP A 201 -5.09 -1.39 15.06
CA TRP A 201 -3.73 -1.09 14.65
C TRP A 201 -3.61 -1.14 13.13
N VAL A 202 -2.57 -0.52 12.58
CA VAL A 202 -2.35 -0.49 11.13
C VAL A 202 -0.93 -0.92 10.77
N PHE A 203 -0.83 -2.00 9.97
CA PHE A 203 0.42 -2.48 9.40
C PHE A 203 0.53 -2.08 7.93
N ALA A 204 1.19 -0.94 7.67
CA ALA A 204 1.27 -0.33 6.34
C ALA A 204 2.04 -1.17 5.30
N GLY A 205 2.81 -2.16 5.74
CA GLY A 205 3.55 -3.10 4.88
C GLY A 205 2.67 -4.06 4.08
N TYR A 206 1.38 -4.15 4.40
CA TYR A 206 0.43 -5.01 3.73
C TYR A 206 -0.73 -4.24 3.10
N ASP A 207 -1.17 -4.65 1.92
CA ASP A 207 -2.48 -4.31 1.37
C ASP A 207 -3.39 -5.53 1.47
N TYR A 208 -4.62 -5.37 1.97
CA TYR A 208 -5.60 -6.43 2.22
C TYR A 208 -5.06 -7.54 3.12
N LEU A 209 -4.51 -7.17 4.28
CA LEU A 209 -3.92 -8.12 5.22
C LEU A 209 -4.97 -9.13 5.67
N GLN A 210 -6.16 -8.65 6.01
CA GLN A 210 -7.24 -9.49 6.54
C GLN A 210 -7.78 -10.50 5.52
N GLU A 211 -7.64 -10.22 4.22
CA GLU A 211 -8.04 -11.15 3.15
C GLU A 211 -7.07 -12.33 2.95
N GLN A 212 -5.84 -12.25 3.49
CA GLN A 212 -4.81 -13.26 3.21
C GLN A 212 -5.21 -14.68 3.63
N LYS A 213 -5.86 -14.84 4.80
CA LYS A 213 -6.28 -16.18 5.30
C LYS A 213 -7.29 -16.85 4.36
N ASN A 214 -8.05 -16.06 3.62
CA ASN A 214 -9.13 -16.51 2.74
C ASN A 214 -8.75 -16.40 1.25
N ALA A 215 -7.50 -16.04 0.94
CA ALA A 215 -7.05 -15.84 -0.42
C ALA A 215 -7.26 -17.11 -1.27
N GLN A 216 -7.92 -16.98 -2.41
CA GLN A 216 -8.06 -18.07 -3.36
C GLN A 216 -6.72 -18.32 -4.08
N LEU A 217 -6.40 -19.59 -4.32
CA LEU A 217 -5.22 -19.98 -5.07
C LEU A 217 -5.53 -19.96 -6.56
N ILE A 218 -4.68 -19.27 -7.33
CA ILE A 218 -4.72 -19.26 -8.79
C ILE A 218 -3.42 -19.79 -9.36
N GLY A 219 -3.47 -20.50 -10.47
CA GLY A 219 -2.30 -21.08 -11.12
C GLY A 219 -1.56 -20.10 -12.02
N LYS A 220 -0.38 -20.48 -12.49
CA LYS A 220 0.41 -19.68 -13.44
C LYS A 220 -0.23 -19.48 -14.81
N LYS A 221 -1.28 -20.24 -15.12
CA LYS A 221 -2.10 -20.11 -16.34
C LYS A 221 -3.54 -20.34 -15.92
N GLU A 222 -4.38 -19.34 -16.13
CA GLU A 222 -5.81 -19.37 -15.83
C GLU A 222 -6.61 -18.87 -17.03
N SER A 223 -7.87 -19.27 -17.05
CA SER A 223 -8.90 -18.70 -17.92
C SER A 223 -10.15 -18.47 -17.08
N VAL A 224 -10.91 -17.44 -17.41
CA VAL A 224 -12.18 -17.08 -16.76
C VAL A 224 -13.24 -16.77 -17.80
N ASP A 225 -14.50 -16.77 -17.41
CA ASP A 225 -15.60 -16.35 -18.29
C ASP A 225 -16.02 -14.90 -17.98
N ILE A 226 -16.10 -14.09 -19.04
CA ILE A 226 -16.61 -12.71 -19.00
C ILE A 226 -17.57 -12.55 -20.17
N GLY A 227 -18.83 -12.23 -19.89
CA GLY A 227 -19.83 -12.00 -20.94
C GLY A 227 -20.09 -13.23 -21.83
N GLY A 228 -19.92 -14.45 -21.31
CA GLY A 228 -20.08 -15.70 -22.07
C GLY A 228 -18.90 -16.04 -22.99
N LEU A 229 -17.75 -15.40 -22.78
CA LEU A 229 -16.50 -15.59 -23.52
C LEU A 229 -15.37 -16.01 -22.59
N THR A 230 -14.56 -16.97 -23.04
CA THR A 230 -13.37 -17.40 -22.31
C THR A 230 -12.23 -16.40 -22.49
N GLN A 231 -11.71 -15.88 -21.38
CA GLN A 231 -10.63 -14.90 -21.34
C GLN A 231 -9.40 -15.52 -20.67
N LYS A 232 -8.29 -15.63 -21.41
CA LYS A 232 -6.99 -16.05 -20.85
C LYS A 232 -6.44 -14.96 -19.93
N VAL A 233 -5.89 -15.39 -18.80
CA VAL A 233 -5.36 -14.51 -17.75
C VAL A 233 -3.83 -14.49 -17.74
N SER A 234 -3.26 -13.29 -17.69
CA SER A 234 -1.88 -13.03 -17.28
C SER A 234 -1.82 -12.17 -16.03
N TYR A 235 -0.63 -11.96 -15.48
CA TYR A 235 -0.43 -11.27 -14.22
C TYR A 235 0.55 -10.10 -14.36
N SER A 236 0.32 -9.04 -13.61
CA SER A 236 1.32 -8.02 -13.29
C SER A 236 1.60 -8.09 -11.79
N LEU A 237 2.84 -8.41 -11.43
CA LEU A 237 3.28 -8.43 -10.04
C LEU A 237 3.70 -7.04 -9.55
N GLN A 238 3.80 -6.06 -10.46
CA GLN A 238 4.28 -4.72 -10.18
C GLN A 238 3.18 -3.66 -10.28
N ASN A 239 2.34 -3.73 -11.32
CA ASN A 239 1.31 -2.73 -11.57
C ASN A 239 0.05 -2.98 -10.73
N ASN A 240 -0.54 -1.91 -10.21
CA ASN A 240 -1.73 -2.00 -9.36
C ASN A 240 -2.98 -2.39 -10.15
N TYR A 241 -3.22 -1.74 -11.30
CA TYR A 241 -4.46 -1.89 -12.05
C TYR A 241 -4.44 -3.10 -12.97
N SER A 242 -5.57 -3.82 -12.99
CA SER A 242 -5.87 -4.86 -13.98
C SER A 242 -6.33 -4.22 -15.30
N SER A 243 -6.12 -4.91 -16.41
CA SER A 243 -6.47 -4.42 -17.75
C SER A 243 -7.19 -5.50 -18.55
N LEU A 244 -8.24 -5.12 -19.28
CA LEU A 244 -9.00 -6.00 -20.16
C LEU A 244 -8.92 -5.50 -21.60
N HIS A 245 -8.75 -6.44 -22.55
CA HIS A 245 -8.85 -6.14 -23.97
C HIS A 245 -10.27 -5.67 -24.28
N ALA A 246 -10.39 -4.50 -24.87
CA ALA A 246 -11.67 -4.02 -25.36
C ALA A 246 -11.50 -3.17 -26.63
N THR A 247 -12.50 -3.24 -27.50
CA THR A 247 -12.65 -2.40 -28.69
C THR A 247 -14.00 -1.68 -28.66
N ASN A 248 -14.25 -0.77 -29.60
CA ASN A 248 -15.51 -0.01 -29.70
C ASN A 248 -15.93 0.68 -28.39
N ILE A 249 -14.96 1.17 -27.62
CA ILE A 249 -15.18 1.80 -26.33
C ILE A 249 -15.91 3.13 -26.53
N LYS A 250 -17.10 3.25 -25.95
CA LYS A 250 -17.94 4.45 -25.98
C LYS A 250 -18.30 4.85 -24.56
N ILE A 251 -18.01 6.08 -24.19
CA ILE A 251 -18.32 6.64 -22.88
C ILE A 251 -19.59 7.49 -23.02
N ASP A 252 -20.57 7.21 -22.17
CA ASP A 252 -21.77 8.02 -21.97
C ASP A 252 -21.57 8.82 -20.68
N ASP A 253 -21.05 10.04 -20.81
CA ASP A 253 -20.80 10.93 -19.67
C ASP A 253 -22.09 11.34 -18.96
N LYS A 254 -23.24 11.31 -19.64
CA LYS A 254 -24.51 11.71 -19.03
C LYS A 254 -25.00 10.66 -18.05
N ASN A 255 -24.90 9.39 -18.44
CA ASN A 255 -25.36 8.27 -17.62
C ASN A 255 -24.21 7.61 -16.82
N GLN A 256 -22.98 8.15 -16.90
CA GLN A 256 -21.77 7.58 -16.30
C GLN A 256 -21.60 6.09 -16.64
N GLN A 257 -21.73 5.74 -17.92
CA GLN A 257 -21.62 4.36 -18.41
C GLN A 257 -20.57 4.24 -19.51
N VAL A 258 -20.03 3.04 -19.68
CA VAL A 258 -19.11 2.69 -20.77
C VAL A 258 -19.60 1.44 -21.47
N SER A 259 -19.85 1.55 -22.78
CA SER A 259 -20.10 0.39 -23.65
C SER A 259 -18.84 -0.01 -24.39
N PHE A 260 -18.56 -1.31 -24.49
CA PHE A 260 -17.37 -1.82 -25.16
C PHE A 260 -17.58 -3.25 -25.66
N THR A 261 -16.74 -3.68 -26.61
CA THR A 261 -16.73 -5.03 -27.16
C THR A 261 -15.51 -5.78 -26.65
N ILE A 262 -15.73 -7.01 -26.18
CA ILE A 262 -14.68 -7.99 -25.88
C ILE A 262 -14.73 -9.12 -26.90
N GLU A 263 -13.61 -9.83 -27.06
CA GLU A 263 -13.46 -10.95 -27.99
C GLU A 263 -12.68 -12.10 -27.30
N ASP A 264 -12.99 -13.35 -27.65
CA ASP A 264 -12.18 -14.51 -27.26
C ASP A 264 -11.17 -14.93 -28.35
N ASP A 265 -10.40 -15.99 -28.10
CA ASP A 265 -9.41 -16.48 -29.06
C ASP A 265 -10.03 -17.05 -30.35
N ASP A 266 -11.33 -17.37 -30.35
CA ASP A 266 -12.07 -17.90 -31.50
C ASP A 266 -12.72 -16.78 -32.34
N GLY A 267 -12.52 -15.51 -31.96
CA GLY A 267 -13.08 -14.35 -32.64
C GLY A 267 -14.54 -14.06 -32.28
N LYS A 268 -15.10 -14.75 -31.28
CA LYS A 268 -16.47 -14.51 -30.84
C LYS A 268 -16.49 -13.25 -29.98
N GLN A 269 -17.45 -12.37 -30.28
CA GLN A 269 -17.57 -11.07 -29.62
C GLN A 269 -18.76 -10.99 -28.68
N SER A 270 -18.62 -10.16 -27.65
CA SER A 270 -19.67 -9.83 -26.70
C SER A 270 -19.61 -8.34 -26.38
N GLN A 271 -20.78 -7.68 -26.41
CA GLN A 271 -20.90 -6.28 -26.05
C GLN A 271 -21.32 -6.16 -24.58
N LEU A 272 -20.58 -5.36 -23.83
CA LEU A 272 -20.84 -5.10 -22.42
C LEU A 272 -21.06 -3.60 -22.22
N THR A 273 -21.94 -3.26 -21.29
CA THR A 273 -22.09 -1.91 -20.74
C THR A 273 -21.89 -1.99 -19.24
N GLN A 274 -21.02 -1.15 -18.69
CA GLN A 274 -20.68 -1.12 -17.27
C GLN A 274 -20.65 0.33 -16.76
N PRO A 275 -20.95 0.56 -15.47
CA PRO A 275 -20.76 1.87 -14.85
C PRO A 275 -19.30 2.34 -14.98
N LEU A 276 -19.13 3.61 -15.33
CA LEU A 276 -17.82 4.27 -15.33
C LEU A 276 -17.42 4.55 -13.89
N VAL A 277 -16.32 3.94 -13.44
CA VAL A 277 -15.75 4.28 -12.12
C VAL A 277 -15.03 5.62 -12.21
N ARG A 278 -14.18 5.79 -13.24
CA ARG A 278 -13.49 7.04 -13.62
C ARG A 278 -12.61 6.84 -14.85
N MET A 279 -12.03 7.93 -15.33
CA MET A 279 -10.88 7.89 -16.25
C MET A 279 -9.57 7.71 -15.48
N LEU A 280 -8.74 6.78 -15.94
CA LEU A 280 -7.44 6.46 -15.38
C LEU A 280 -6.34 6.82 -16.37
N ASN A 281 -5.40 7.67 -15.95
CA ASN A 281 -4.21 7.95 -16.73
C ASN A 281 -3.24 6.74 -16.73
N VAL A 282 -2.99 6.17 -17.90
CA VAL A 282 -2.07 5.05 -18.11
C VAL A 282 -1.11 5.41 -19.23
N GLY A 283 0.14 5.70 -18.88
CA GLY A 283 1.17 6.04 -19.87
C GLY A 283 0.91 7.36 -20.61
N GLY A 284 0.16 8.28 -20.00
CA GLY A 284 -0.24 9.56 -20.62
C GLY A 284 -1.63 9.54 -21.25
N ASP A 285 -2.21 8.37 -21.48
CA ASP A 285 -3.54 8.22 -22.04
C ASP A 285 -4.60 8.02 -20.96
N GLU A 286 -5.74 8.70 -21.08
CA GLU A 286 -6.91 8.41 -20.25
C GLU A 286 -7.62 7.14 -20.74
N LYS A 287 -7.80 6.15 -19.86
CA LYS A 287 -8.51 4.89 -20.11
C LYS A 287 -9.68 4.74 -19.14
N PRO A 288 -10.87 4.32 -19.59
CA PRO A 288 -12.01 4.13 -18.68
C PRO A 288 -11.76 2.94 -17.77
N LEU A 289 -12.00 3.14 -16.48
CA LEU A 289 -11.94 2.14 -15.42
C LEU A 289 -13.36 1.68 -15.09
N VAL A 290 -13.62 0.37 -15.15
CA VAL A 290 -14.93 -0.24 -14.92
C VAL A 290 -14.79 -1.49 -14.06
N PHE A 291 -15.86 -1.92 -13.40
CA PHE A 291 -15.97 -3.29 -12.90
C PHE A 291 -16.53 -4.19 -14.00
N VAL A 292 -15.98 -5.40 -14.14
CA VAL A 292 -16.54 -6.43 -15.03
C VAL A 292 -16.96 -7.65 -14.23
N PRO A 293 -18.13 -8.27 -14.54
CA PRO A 293 -18.52 -9.54 -13.94
C PRO A 293 -17.66 -10.66 -14.51
N VAL A 294 -17.11 -11.48 -13.62
CA VAL A 294 -16.20 -12.58 -13.93
C VAL A 294 -16.68 -13.85 -13.26
N ASN A 295 -16.98 -14.86 -14.07
CA ASN A 295 -17.40 -16.17 -13.62
C ASN A 295 -16.17 -17.06 -13.40
N THR A 296 -15.99 -17.55 -12.18
CA THR A 296 -14.87 -18.41 -11.76
C THR A 296 -15.35 -19.76 -11.22
N ASN A 297 -16.39 -20.35 -11.82
CA ASN A 297 -17.09 -21.55 -11.34
C ASN A 297 -17.65 -21.45 -9.90
N SER A 298 -17.82 -20.23 -9.38
CA SER A 298 -18.60 -19.95 -8.17
C SER A 298 -20.08 -19.73 -8.52
N GLU A 299 -20.98 -19.92 -7.55
CA GLU A 299 -22.42 -19.67 -7.73
C GLU A 299 -22.71 -18.21 -8.09
N THR A 300 -21.95 -17.27 -7.51
CA THR A 300 -22.06 -15.83 -7.79
C THR A 300 -20.87 -15.33 -8.60
N PRO A 301 -21.08 -14.44 -9.59
CA PRO A 301 -20.00 -13.79 -10.31
C PRO A 301 -19.16 -12.93 -9.35
N GLN A 302 -17.86 -12.87 -9.61
CA GLN A 302 -16.98 -11.89 -8.99
C GLN A 302 -16.98 -10.60 -9.82
N TYR A 303 -16.71 -9.46 -9.19
CA TYR A 303 -16.52 -8.19 -9.91
C TYR A 303 -15.06 -7.75 -9.81
N TRP A 304 -14.42 -7.61 -10.98
CA TRP A 304 -13.02 -7.24 -11.09
C TRP A 304 -12.88 -5.88 -11.75
N MET A 305 -12.18 -4.96 -11.08
CA MET A 305 -11.92 -3.62 -11.60
C MET A 305 -10.82 -3.68 -12.67
N VAL A 306 -11.12 -3.25 -13.89
CA VAL A 306 -10.21 -3.26 -15.04
C VAL A 306 -10.27 -1.93 -15.77
N TYR A 307 -9.13 -1.45 -16.26
CA TYR A 307 -9.15 -0.41 -17.28
C TYR A 307 -9.25 -1.06 -18.66
N LEU A 308 -10.02 -0.44 -19.55
CA LEU A 308 -10.25 -0.93 -20.91
C LEU A 308 -9.16 -0.42 -21.84
N THR A 309 -8.53 -1.31 -22.60
CA THR A 309 -7.45 -0.97 -23.52
C THR A 309 -7.32 -1.98 -24.64
N ASP A 310 -6.67 -1.61 -25.75
CA ASP A 310 -6.26 -2.59 -26.75
C ASP A 310 -5.13 -3.48 -26.19
N ARG A 311 -5.34 -4.80 -26.25
CA ARG A 311 -4.40 -5.85 -25.87
C ARG A 311 -4.32 -6.95 -26.93
N SER A 312 -4.80 -6.69 -28.15
CA SER A 312 -4.83 -7.64 -29.27
C SER A 312 -3.47 -8.27 -29.59
N LYS A 313 -2.38 -7.55 -29.33
CA LYS A 313 -0.99 -8.03 -29.54
C LYS A 313 -0.52 -9.03 -28.48
N PHE A 314 -1.24 -9.19 -27.36
CA PHE A 314 -0.87 -10.10 -26.29
C PHE A 314 -1.66 -11.41 -26.40
N SER A 315 -1.04 -12.52 -25.99
CA SER A 315 -1.68 -13.84 -25.95
C SER A 315 -2.73 -14.02 -24.84
N SER A 316 -2.91 -13.00 -24.00
CA SER A 316 -3.92 -12.96 -22.94
C SER A 316 -4.64 -11.61 -22.95
N GLN A 317 -5.95 -11.66 -23.08
CA GLN A 317 -6.80 -10.48 -23.19
C GLN A 317 -7.07 -9.86 -21.82
N LEU A 318 -6.93 -10.62 -20.72
CA LEU A 318 -7.02 -10.12 -19.35
C LEU A 318 -5.66 -10.18 -18.65
N ARG A 319 -5.26 -9.08 -18.01
CA ARG A 319 -4.08 -9.02 -17.12
C ARG A 319 -4.51 -8.55 -15.74
N LEU A 320 -4.26 -9.35 -14.70
CA LEU A 320 -4.56 -8.97 -13.32
C LEU A 320 -3.40 -8.21 -12.68
N GLY A 321 -3.68 -7.04 -12.12
CA GLY A 321 -2.73 -6.26 -11.31
C GLY A 321 -2.88 -6.51 -9.82
N LYS A 322 -2.00 -5.89 -9.01
CA LYS A 322 -1.97 -6.05 -7.55
C LYS A 322 -3.29 -5.71 -6.87
N GLY A 323 -4.07 -4.74 -7.35
CA GLY A 323 -5.35 -4.39 -6.73
C GLY A 323 -6.33 -5.57 -6.71
N THR A 324 -6.44 -6.32 -7.82
CA THR A 324 -7.26 -7.54 -7.87
C THR A 324 -6.59 -8.70 -7.15
N LEU A 325 -5.28 -8.88 -7.32
CA LEU A 325 -4.53 -9.97 -6.70
C LEU A 325 -4.54 -9.87 -5.17
N ASN A 326 -4.25 -8.70 -4.60
CA ASN A 326 -4.16 -8.48 -3.15
C ASN A 326 -5.51 -8.65 -2.48
N LYS A 327 -6.60 -8.23 -3.11
CA LYS A 327 -7.95 -8.41 -2.55
C LYS A 327 -8.38 -9.88 -2.52
N ARG A 328 -7.89 -10.74 -3.43
CA ARG A 328 -8.54 -12.04 -3.69
C ARG A 328 -7.62 -13.26 -3.73
N PHE A 329 -6.37 -13.11 -4.16
CA PHE A 329 -5.60 -14.23 -4.69
C PHE A 329 -4.19 -14.38 -4.12
N MET A 330 -3.66 -15.60 -4.25
CA MET A 330 -2.22 -15.91 -4.25
C MET A 330 -1.93 -16.82 -5.44
N ILE A 331 -0.77 -16.65 -6.08
CA ILE A 331 -0.44 -17.39 -7.31
C ILE A 331 0.42 -18.61 -6.99
N ASP A 332 -0.08 -19.81 -7.28
CA ASP A 332 0.68 -21.05 -7.23
C ASP A 332 1.41 -21.30 -8.55
N THR A 333 2.72 -21.11 -8.54
CA THR A 333 3.59 -21.30 -9.71
C THR A 333 3.65 -22.75 -10.20
N SER A 334 3.20 -23.71 -9.38
CA SER A 334 3.21 -25.14 -9.68
C SER A 334 1.93 -25.65 -10.34
N LYS A 335 0.83 -24.89 -10.25
CA LYS A 335 -0.50 -25.30 -10.72
C LYS A 335 -0.99 -24.45 -11.89
N LYS A 336 -2.08 -24.90 -12.51
CA LYS A 336 -2.78 -24.22 -13.62
C LYS A 336 -4.27 -24.49 -13.46
N SER A 337 -5.10 -23.62 -14.01
CA SER A 337 -6.55 -23.83 -14.13
C SER A 337 -7.22 -24.11 -12.78
N LEU A 338 -6.79 -23.42 -11.72
CA LEU A 338 -7.36 -23.55 -10.38
C LEU A 338 -8.73 -22.87 -10.25
N LEU A 339 -9.00 -21.81 -11.04
CA LEU A 339 -10.30 -21.13 -11.03
C LEU A 339 -11.38 -21.90 -11.79
N SER A 340 -11.01 -22.62 -12.84
CA SER A 340 -11.95 -23.44 -13.61
C SER A 340 -12.27 -24.79 -12.93
N ASN A 341 -11.76 -25.04 -11.73
CA ASN A 341 -12.03 -26.24 -10.93
C ASN A 341 -12.79 -25.81 -9.66
N SER A 342 -12.91 -26.69 -8.66
CA SER A 342 -13.35 -26.28 -7.32
C SER A 342 -12.32 -25.31 -6.71
N PRO A 343 -12.68 -24.03 -6.47
CA PRO A 343 -11.75 -23.03 -5.98
C PRO A 343 -11.13 -23.47 -4.64
N LYS A 344 -9.81 -23.34 -4.52
CA LYS A 344 -9.08 -23.66 -3.29
C LYS A 344 -8.63 -22.38 -2.62
N THR A 345 -8.69 -22.34 -1.30
CA THR A 345 -8.14 -21.23 -0.51
C THR A 345 -6.74 -21.56 -0.01
N PHE A 346 -5.99 -20.52 0.30
CA PHE A 346 -4.68 -20.62 0.92
C PHE A 346 -4.79 -21.33 2.27
N ASN A 347 -3.86 -22.25 2.51
CA ASN A 347 -3.71 -22.92 3.80
C ASN A 347 -2.48 -22.35 4.50
N THR A 348 -2.68 -21.72 5.66
CA THR A 348 -1.59 -21.15 6.48
C THR A 348 -0.56 -22.19 6.92
N LYS A 349 -0.89 -23.49 6.88
CA LYS A 349 0.03 -24.61 7.16
C LYS A 349 0.79 -25.11 5.92
N SER A 350 0.65 -24.45 4.78
CA SER A 350 1.36 -24.80 3.56
C SER A 350 2.88 -24.75 3.76
N LYS A 351 3.60 -25.74 3.23
CA LYS A 351 5.07 -25.76 3.20
C LYS A 351 5.65 -25.11 1.95
N ALA A 352 4.80 -24.69 1.02
CA ALA A 352 5.23 -23.98 -0.16
C ALA A 352 5.95 -22.68 0.23
N MET A 353 7.03 -22.37 -0.48
CA MET A 353 7.80 -21.15 -0.25
C MET A 353 6.94 -19.96 -0.66
N GLN A 354 6.71 -19.04 0.27
CA GLN A 354 6.00 -17.80 -0.03
C GLN A 354 7.01 -16.73 -0.40
N VAL A 355 6.73 -16.05 -1.51
CA VAL A 355 7.52 -14.94 -2.04
C VAL A 355 6.58 -13.82 -2.48
N SER A 356 7.06 -12.59 -2.49
CA SER A 356 6.35 -11.44 -3.04
C SER A 356 6.67 -11.23 -4.51
N GLY A 357 6.05 -10.21 -5.12
CA GLY A 357 6.34 -9.83 -6.51
C GLY A 357 7.74 -9.25 -6.73
N GLU A 358 8.39 -8.82 -5.66
CA GLU A 358 9.76 -8.30 -5.57
C GLU A 358 10.40 -8.86 -4.30
N GLU A 359 11.64 -9.33 -4.41
CA GLU A 359 12.38 -9.98 -3.32
C GLU A 359 13.84 -9.53 -3.30
N ASN A 360 14.49 -9.76 -2.17
CA ASN A 360 15.94 -9.80 -2.06
C ASN A 360 16.35 -11.16 -1.51
N LEU A 361 17.47 -11.69 -2.00
CA LEU A 361 18.09 -12.89 -1.43
C LEU A 361 19.60 -12.77 -1.41
N VAL A 362 20.26 -13.58 -0.59
CA VAL A 362 21.72 -13.64 -0.55
C VAL A 362 22.18 -14.97 -1.15
N LEU A 363 23.00 -14.91 -2.20
CA LEU A 363 23.61 -16.06 -2.86
C LEU A 363 25.12 -16.02 -2.68
N ASP A 364 25.69 -17.02 -2.01
CA ASP A 364 27.12 -17.15 -1.75
C ASP A 364 27.72 -15.88 -1.09
N GLY A 365 26.94 -15.21 -0.25
CA GLY A 365 27.31 -13.95 0.42
C GLY A 365 27.01 -12.67 -0.38
N ILE A 366 26.52 -12.78 -1.62
CA ILE A 366 26.15 -11.63 -2.46
C ILE A 366 24.65 -11.36 -2.36
N PRO A 367 24.20 -10.17 -1.90
CA PRO A 367 22.80 -9.78 -1.98
C PRO A 367 22.41 -9.50 -3.43
N LEU A 368 21.28 -10.06 -3.86
CA LEU A 368 20.73 -9.91 -5.20
C LEU A 368 19.26 -9.54 -5.11
N LYS A 369 18.83 -8.64 -5.99
CA LYS A 369 17.41 -8.48 -6.32
C LYS A 369 16.91 -9.79 -6.90
N ALA A 370 15.68 -10.15 -6.53
CA ALA A 370 15.06 -11.37 -7.01
C ALA A 370 13.59 -11.15 -7.39
N GLU A 371 13.14 -11.90 -8.37
CA GLU A 371 11.74 -11.88 -8.82
C GLU A 371 11.20 -13.29 -9.06
N PRO A 372 9.93 -13.56 -8.69
CA PRO A 372 9.31 -14.83 -8.99
C PRO A 372 8.93 -14.94 -10.44
N SER A 373 9.17 -16.13 -11.01
CA SER A 373 8.78 -16.40 -12.38
C SER A 373 7.65 -17.43 -12.46
N LEU A 374 6.70 -17.13 -13.34
CA LEU A 374 5.60 -18.03 -13.70
C LEU A 374 6.00 -19.07 -14.76
N VAL A 375 7.16 -18.91 -15.41
CA VAL A 375 7.60 -19.75 -16.54
C VAL A 375 8.81 -20.61 -16.19
N VAL A 376 9.85 -19.99 -15.63
CA VAL A 376 11.11 -20.61 -15.20
C VAL A 376 10.87 -21.65 -14.10
N LYS A 377 11.32 -22.88 -14.37
CA LYS A 377 11.26 -23.98 -13.41
C LYS A 377 12.49 -24.05 -12.51
N THR A 378 13.68 -24.07 -13.10
CA THR A 378 14.95 -24.12 -12.36
C THR A 378 15.32 -22.71 -11.92
N PRO A 379 15.60 -22.44 -10.63
CA PRO A 379 16.13 -21.15 -10.18
C PRO A 379 17.27 -20.68 -11.07
N LEU A 380 17.30 -19.41 -11.41
CA LEU A 380 18.14 -18.89 -12.48
C LEU A 380 18.82 -17.60 -12.05
N LEU A 381 20.14 -17.59 -12.06
CA LEU A 381 20.95 -16.38 -11.91
C LEU A 381 21.18 -15.78 -13.30
N LYS A 382 20.87 -14.50 -13.46
CA LYS A 382 21.10 -13.72 -14.68
C LYS A 382 22.31 -12.83 -14.45
N VAL A 383 23.35 -13.00 -15.28
CA VAL A 383 24.63 -12.29 -15.17
C VAL A 383 25.03 -11.60 -16.46
N VAL A 384 25.87 -10.58 -16.40
CA VAL A 384 26.44 -9.94 -17.60
C VAL A 384 27.10 -10.96 -18.54
N SER A 385 27.92 -11.87 -18.00
CA SER A 385 28.57 -12.91 -18.78
C SER A 385 29.02 -14.08 -17.91
N PHE A 386 29.23 -15.23 -18.53
CA PHE A 386 29.91 -16.37 -17.93
C PHE A 386 30.75 -17.11 -18.98
N GLU A 387 31.79 -17.80 -18.52
CA GLU A 387 32.66 -18.63 -19.37
C GLU A 387 32.68 -20.06 -18.86
N MET A 388 32.43 -21.02 -19.76
CA MET A 388 32.57 -22.45 -19.46
C MET A 388 33.92 -22.97 -19.95
N PHE A 389 34.57 -23.79 -19.12
CA PHE A 389 35.87 -24.38 -19.45
C PHE A 389 36.00 -25.78 -18.84
N GLU A 390 36.90 -26.60 -19.37
CA GLU A 390 37.21 -27.91 -18.80
C GLU A 390 38.47 -27.84 -17.93
N LYS A 391 38.43 -28.43 -16.74
CA LYS A 391 39.58 -28.58 -15.86
C LYS A 391 39.61 -29.98 -15.27
N LYS A 392 40.64 -30.76 -15.62
CA LYS A 392 40.84 -32.16 -15.17
C LYS A 392 39.63 -33.05 -15.49
N GLY A 393 39.10 -32.97 -16.72
CA GLY A 393 37.96 -33.79 -17.17
C GLY A 393 36.62 -33.44 -16.53
N LYS A 394 36.52 -32.28 -15.85
CA LYS A 394 35.26 -31.74 -15.32
C LYS A 394 34.98 -30.39 -15.97
N ASP A 395 33.73 -30.17 -16.32
CA ASP A 395 33.22 -28.89 -16.77
C ASP A 395 33.13 -27.90 -15.59
N TRP A 396 33.54 -26.66 -15.80
CA TRP A 396 33.46 -25.55 -14.85
C TRP A 396 32.83 -24.32 -15.52
N VAL A 397 32.29 -23.43 -14.71
CA VAL A 397 31.84 -22.10 -15.13
C VAL A 397 32.46 -21.02 -14.25
N THR A 398 32.89 -19.93 -14.87
CA THR A 398 33.30 -18.70 -14.20
C THR A 398 32.34 -17.58 -14.54
N TYR A 399 31.96 -16.78 -13.55
CA TYR A 399 31.13 -15.59 -13.68
C TYR A 399 31.49 -14.59 -12.58
N TYR A 400 30.96 -13.38 -12.67
CA TYR A 400 31.24 -12.29 -11.76
C TYR A 400 29.94 -11.75 -11.18
N LEU A 401 29.95 -11.37 -9.91
CA LEU A 401 28.85 -10.65 -9.26
C LEU A 401 29.42 -9.49 -8.47
N THR A 402 28.62 -8.44 -8.31
CA THR A 402 29.01 -7.26 -7.53
C THR A 402 28.45 -7.35 -6.11
N ASN A 403 29.28 -7.14 -5.09
CA ASN A 403 28.84 -7.12 -3.70
C ASN A 403 28.14 -5.78 -3.33
N ALA A 404 27.66 -5.67 -2.10
CA ALA A 404 27.00 -4.45 -1.60
C ALA A 404 27.91 -3.21 -1.58
N GLN A 405 29.24 -3.38 -1.56
CA GLN A 405 30.23 -2.31 -1.57
C GLN A 405 30.58 -1.85 -3.00
N GLY A 406 30.08 -2.54 -4.03
CA GLY A 406 30.42 -2.28 -5.42
C GLY A 406 31.65 -3.03 -5.93
N ASP A 407 32.24 -3.92 -5.12
CA ASP A 407 33.37 -4.75 -5.54
C ASP A 407 32.90 -5.94 -6.37
N VAL A 408 33.57 -6.14 -7.50
CA VAL A 408 33.32 -7.28 -8.39
C VAL A 408 34.03 -8.52 -7.83
N GLN A 409 33.28 -9.57 -7.57
CA GLN A 409 33.77 -10.86 -7.08
C GLN A 409 33.64 -11.93 -8.17
N GLN A 410 34.72 -12.71 -8.35
CA GLN A 410 34.76 -13.83 -9.28
C GLN A 410 34.31 -15.13 -8.59
N PHE A 411 33.40 -15.85 -9.22
CA PHE A 411 32.96 -17.17 -8.82
C PHE A 411 33.39 -18.19 -9.88
N SER A 412 34.02 -19.29 -9.45
CA SER A 412 34.35 -20.41 -10.33
C SER A 412 33.83 -21.71 -9.72
N LYS A 413 32.88 -22.35 -10.41
CA LYS A 413 32.10 -23.47 -9.87
C LYS A 413 32.10 -24.68 -10.82
N PRO A 414 32.19 -25.91 -10.30
CA PRO A 414 32.04 -27.10 -11.13
C PRO A 414 30.60 -27.21 -11.64
N ILE A 415 30.44 -27.51 -12.92
CA ILE A 415 29.13 -27.67 -13.55
C ILE A 415 28.57 -29.04 -13.15
N ASN A 416 27.43 -29.03 -12.46
CA ASN A 416 26.71 -30.25 -12.10
C ASN A 416 25.95 -30.84 -13.30
N LYS A 417 25.34 -29.98 -14.13
CA LYS A 417 24.71 -30.37 -15.40
C LYS A 417 24.56 -29.17 -16.34
N LYS A 418 24.33 -29.43 -17.61
CA LYS A 418 24.01 -28.42 -18.63
C LYS A 418 22.53 -28.51 -19.00
N LEU A 419 21.80 -27.39 -18.98
CA LEU A 419 20.41 -27.30 -19.40
C LEU A 419 20.33 -26.60 -20.75
N ARG A 420 19.69 -27.23 -21.75
CA ARG A 420 19.40 -26.60 -23.04
C ARG A 420 18.04 -25.91 -22.97
N VAL A 421 18.00 -24.61 -23.27
CA VAL A 421 16.78 -23.78 -23.30
C VAL A 421 16.79 -22.99 -24.60
N GLY A 422 15.95 -23.38 -25.55
CA GLY A 422 16.09 -22.90 -26.94
C GLY A 422 17.48 -23.27 -27.47
N ASP A 423 18.17 -22.27 -28.01
CA ASP A 423 19.54 -22.42 -28.53
C ASP A 423 20.63 -22.20 -27.48
N SER A 424 20.26 -21.75 -26.27
CA SER A 424 21.20 -21.45 -25.19
C SER A 424 21.47 -22.66 -24.30
N ILE A 425 22.71 -22.77 -23.81
CA ILE A 425 23.12 -23.78 -22.84
C ILE A 425 23.41 -23.08 -21.51
N ARG A 426 22.62 -23.40 -20.49
CA ARG A 426 22.74 -22.87 -19.14
C ARG A 426 23.49 -23.87 -18.25
N PRO A 427 24.68 -23.54 -17.71
CA PRO A 427 25.33 -24.38 -16.71
C PRO A 427 24.54 -24.33 -15.40
N VAL A 428 24.41 -25.48 -14.73
CA VAL A 428 23.80 -25.59 -13.41
C VAL A 428 24.88 -25.89 -12.38
N VAL A 429 24.95 -25.07 -11.34
CA VAL A 429 25.92 -25.15 -10.25
C VAL A 429 25.19 -25.15 -8.91
N PHE A 430 25.89 -25.46 -7.82
CA PHE A 430 25.38 -25.32 -6.46
C PHE A 430 25.86 -24.00 -5.84
N GLY A 431 25.03 -23.40 -5.00
CA GLY A 431 25.42 -22.29 -4.13
C GLY A 431 24.62 -22.26 -2.86
N THR A 432 25.09 -21.45 -1.92
CA THR A 432 24.50 -21.29 -0.60
C THR A 432 23.59 -20.06 -0.60
N PHE A 433 22.30 -20.27 -0.36
CA PHE A 433 21.32 -19.21 -0.25
C PHE A 433 21.03 -18.92 1.22
N ASN A 434 20.96 -17.66 1.62
CA ASN A 434 20.32 -17.29 2.88
C ASN A 434 18.83 -17.03 2.64
N LEU A 435 17.97 -17.92 3.11
CA LEU A 435 16.51 -17.80 2.99
C LEU A 435 15.90 -17.99 4.38
N TYR A 436 15.05 -17.07 4.83
CA TYR A 436 14.43 -17.13 6.16
C TYR A 436 15.46 -17.25 7.30
N GLY A 437 16.59 -16.54 7.16
CA GLY A 437 17.70 -16.57 8.11
C GLY A 437 18.49 -17.88 8.14
N LYS A 438 18.27 -18.80 7.19
CA LYS A 438 18.96 -20.10 7.12
C LYS A 438 19.76 -20.24 5.84
N ASN A 439 20.97 -20.76 5.98
CA ASN A 439 21.80 -21.13 4.83
C ASN A 439 21.33 -22.46 4.25
N ILE A 440 20.93 -22.45 2.98
CA ILE A 440 20.41 -23.60 2.24
C ILE A 440 21.26 -23.77 0.98
N GLU A 441 21.89 -24.93 0.82
CA GLU A 441 22.60 -25.27 -0.41
C GLU A 441 21.64 -25.84 -1.45
N MET A 442 21.63 -25.27 -2.66
CA MET A 442 20.74 -25.74 -3.73
C MET A 442 21.27 -25.41 -5.13
N PRO A 443 20.83 -26.16 -6.16
CA PRO A 443 21.28 -25.92 -7.52
C PRO A 443 20.52 -24.78 -8.19
N TYR A 444 21.24 -23.97 -8.97
CA TYR A 444 20.68 -22.94 -9.85
C TYR A 444 21.37 -22.96 -11.21
N ALA A 445 20.63 -22.52 -12.23
CA ALA A 445 21.15 -22.30 -13.57
C ALA A 445 21.76 -20.89 -13.68
N ILE A 446 22.69 -20.70 -14.60
CA ILE A 446 23.21 -19.38 -14.97
C ILE A 446 22.82 -19.09 -16.41
N ASP A 447 22.37 -17.88 -16.69
CA ASP A 447 22.15 -17.36 -18.04
C ASP A 447 22.63 -15.92 -18.13
N VAL A 448 22.80 -15.44 -19.35
CA VAL A 448 23.22 -14.05 -19.59
C VAL A 448 22.03 -13.11 -19.51
N LEU A 449 22.26 -11.86 -19.15
CA LEU A 449 21.28 -10.77 -19.20
C LEU A 449 20.75 -10.58 -20.64
N ASP A 450 19.46 -10.27 -20.76
CA ASP A 450 18.83 -9.86 -22.02
C ASP A 450 19.23 -8.41 -22.35
N GLU A 451 19.06 -7.96 -23.60
CA GLU A 451 19.55 -6.64 -24.08
C GLU A 451 19.03 -5.44 -23.28
N ASN A 452 17.88 -5.58 -22.63
CA ASN A 452 17.21 -4.55 -21.84
C ASN A 452 17.50 -4.65 -20.33
N GLU A 453 18.28 -5.64 -19.90
CA GLU A 453 18.64 -5.87 -18.50
C GLU A 453 20.05 -5.33 -18.24
N VAL A 454 20.22 -4.62 -17.12
CA VAL A 454 21.45 -3.84 -16.84
C VAL A 454 22.14 -4.24 -15.53
N GLU A 455 21.46 -4.98 -14.66
CA GLU A 455 21.95 -5.41 -13.36
C GLU A 455 21.76 -6.92 -13.22
N ASP A 456 22.72 -7.59 -12.58
CA ASP A 456 22.61 -9.00 -12.22
C ASP A 456 21.42 -9.20 -11.26
N TYR A 457 20.63 -10.25 -11.48
CA TYR A 457 19.47 -10.54 -10.64
C TYR A 457 19.16 -12.03 -10.62
N PHE A 458 18.28 -12.41 -9.69
CA PHE A 458 17.90 -13.81 -9.50
C PHE A 458 16.42 -14.07 -9.81
N VAL A 459 16.16 -15.04 -10.66
CA VAL A 459 14.81 -15.49 -10.96
C VAL A 459 14.44 -16.67 -10.05
N ILE A 460 13.46 -16.46 -9.19
CA ILE A 460 12.89 -17.48 -8.31
C ILE A 460 12.01 -18.40 -9.16
N GLY A 461 12.60 -19.53 -9.56
CA GLY A 461 11.92 -20.58 -10.32
C GLY A 461 11.11 -21.53 -9.43
N GLN A 462 10.15 -22.24 -10.03
CA GLN A 462 9.26 -23.18 -9.33
C GLN A 462 9.99 -24.19 -8.42
N LYS A 463 11.20 -24.65 -8.82
CA LYS A 463 11.99 -25.66 -8.09
C LYS A 463 12.83 -25.06 -6.96
N MET A 464 12.66 -23.78 -6.62
CA MET A 464 13.30 -23.18 -5.45
C MET A 464 12.84 -23.85 -4.15
N SER A 465 11.60 -24.36 -4.14
CA SER A 465 11.07 -25.20 -3.08
C SER A 465 10.47 -26.49 -3.63
N LYS A 466 10.60 -27.58 -2.87
CA LYS A 466 10.02 -28.89 -3.21
C LYS A 466 8.50 -28.86 -3.20
N ASP A 467 7.92 -28.05 -2.32
CA ASP A 467 6.48 -27.87 -2.15
C ASP A 467 5.90 -26.78 -3.08
N GLY A 468 6.75 -26.20 -3.95
CA GLY A 468 6.38 -25.14 -4.88
C GLY A 468 6.56 -23.73 -4.30
N VAL A 469 6.34 -22.73 -5.15
CA VAL A 469 6.43 -21.31 -4.81
C VAL A 469 5.05 -20.69 -4.95
N LEU A 470 4.60 -20.01 -3.89
CA LEU A 470 3.38 -19.21 -3.84
C LEU A 470 3.75 -17.73 -3.87
N ILE A 471 3.19 -16.97 -4.81
CA ILE A 471 3.41 -15.53 -4.92
C ILE A 471 2.29 -14.80 -4.18
N ASN A 472 2.66 -14.00 -3.19
CA ASN A 472 1.78 -13.13 -2.41
C ASN A 472 2.13 -11.66 -2.68
N THR A 473 1.27 -10.96 -3.42
CA THR A 473 1.51 -9.56 -3.84
C THR A 473 1.02 -8.51 -2.84
N ARG A 474 0.47 -8.94 -1.69
CA ARG A 474 -0.02 -8.06 -0.61
C ARG A 474 1.11 -7.28 0.06
N THR A 475 2.32 -7.82 0.05
CA THR A 475 3.51 -7.22 0.63
C THR A 475 4.72 -7.40 -0.29
N ASP A 476 5.89 -6.93 0.15
CA ASP A 476 7.16 -7.09 -0.52
C ASP A 476 8.23 -7.71 0.41
N HIS A 477 9.29 -8.25 -0.19
CA HIS A 477 10.44 -8.85 0.50
C HIS A 477 10.12 -9.95 1.54
N LEU A 478 9.28 -10.93 1.20
CA LEU A 478 8.92 -12.02 2.12
C LEU A 478 10.08 -12.96 2.48
N LEU A 479 11.17 -12.97 1.70
CA LEU A 479 12.39 -13.72 2.00
C LEU A 479 13.31 -13.00 3.01
N ASP A 480 13.22 -11.67 3.11
CA ASP A 480 13.96 -10.80 4.03
C ASP A 480 12.99 -10.22 5.09
N ALA A 481 12.59 -11.08 6.03
CA ALA A 481 11.55 -10.75 7.01
C ALA A 481 12.07 -9.84 8.14
N TYR A 482 11.27 -8.83 8.52
CA TYR A 482 11.54 -7.96 9.66
C TYR A 482 10.66 -8.36 10.86
N PRO A 483 11.17 -8.32 12.10
CA PRO A 483 10.33 -8.40 13.30
C PRO A 483 9.27 -7.29 13.28
N LEU A 484 8.06 -7.59 13.76
CA LEU A 484 7.05 -6.56 13.97
C LEU A 484 7.29 -5.83 15.30
N PHE A 485 7.00 -4.53 15.34
CA PHE A 485 7.02 -3.71 16.54
C PHE A 485 5.83 -2.73 16.54
N THR A 486 5.32 -2.40 17.72
CA THR A 486 4.28 -1.39 17.88
C THR A 486 4.86 0.01 17.84
N ALA A 487 4.12 0.98 17.33
CA ALA A 487 4.47 2.39 17.37
C ALA A 487 3.22 3.25 17.54
N GLY A 488 3.38 4.41 18.19
CA GLY A 488 2.35 5.44 18.24
C GLY A 488 2.25 6.21 16.91
N HIS A 489 1.19 7.00 16.74
CA HIS A 489 1.05 7.82 15.55
C HIS A 489 2.07 8.97 15.50
N ILE A 490 2.63 9.36 16.65
CA ILE A 490 3.81 10.21 16.79
C ILE A 490 4.92 9.44 17.52
N GLU A 491 6.14 9.56 17.00
CA GLU A 491 7.36 9.05 17.62
C GLU A 491 8.49 10.06 17.41
N VAL A 492 9.58 9.96 18.18
CA VAL A 492 10.83 10.66 17.89
C VAL A 492 11.65 9.81 16.92
N ALA A 493 12.15 10.41 15.85
CA ALA A 493 13.08 9.75 14.93
C ALA A 493 14.37 10.55 14.80
N THR A 494 15.48 9.83 14.62
CA THR A 494 16.78 10.42 14.26
C THR A 494 16.87 10.47 12.74
N VAL A 495 16.91 11.66 12.16
CA VAL A 495 16.97 11.88 10.71
C VAL A 495 18.25 12.64 10.38
N GLU A 496 19.18 11.99 9.68
CA GLU A 496 20.51 12.56 9.37
C GLU A 496 21.22 13.13 10.62
N GLY A 497 21.02 12.50 11.79
CA GLY A 497 21.62 12.90 13.06
C GLY A 497 20.81 13.92 13.88
N LEU A 498 19.61 14.31 13.42
CA LEU A 498 18.71 15.22 14.13
C LEU A 498 17.54 14.47 14.76
N ASP A 499 17.25 14.71 16.03
CA ASP A 499 16.15 14.05 16.76
C ASP A 499 14.93 14.97 16.88
N PHE A 500 13.79 14.55 16.33
CA PHE A 500 12.54 15.31 16.43
C PHE A 500 11.29 14.42 16.26
N PRO A 501 10.12 14.84 16.78
CA PRO A 501 8.85 14.19 16.56
C PRO A 501 8.45 14.11 15.08
N VAL A 502 8.05 12.92 14.66
CA VAL A 502 7.58 12.60 13.31
C VAL A 502 6.21 11.95 13.38
N LYS A 503 5.36 12.22 12.38
CA LYS A 503 4.06 11.57 12.26
C LYS A 503 4.19 10.28 11.44
N LEU A 504 3.73 9.16 11.99
CA LEU A 504 3.64 7.87 11.31
C LEU A 504 2.30 7.81 10.59
N ASP A 505 2.33 7.96 9.27
CA ASP A 505 1.16 8.14 8.41
C ASP A 505 1.04 6.94 7.46
N THR A 506 0.15 6.00 7.80
CA THR A 506 -0.05 4.80 6.99
C THR A 506 -0.70 5.09 5.64
N GLY A 507 -1.35 6.25 5.49
CA GLY A 507 -1.93 6.71 4.24
C GLY A 507 -0.88 7.16 3.20
N ALA A 508 0.29 7.60 3.64
CA ALA A 508 1.36 8.09 2.78
C ALA A 508 2.18 6.95 2.14
N ASP A 509 2.36 6.97 0.81
CA ASP A 509 3.23 6.01 0.12
C ASP A 509 4.73 6.32 0.31
N VAL A 510 5.07 7.61 0.31
CA VAL A 510 6.45 8.10 0.47
C VAL A 510 6.49 9.15 1.58
N SER A 511 7.50 9.02 2.43
CA SER A 511 7.80 9.95 3.52
C SER A 511 8.02 11.38 3.01
N SER A 512 7.74 12.39 3.83
CA SER A 512 7.93 13.80 3.46
C SER A 512 8.48 14.61 4.63
N ILE A 513 9.32 15.61 4.33
CA ILE A 513 9.94 16.48 5.33
C ILE A 513 9.72 17.95 4.97
N ASN A 514 9.65 18.81 5.98
CA ASN A 514 9.67 20.24 5.81
C ASN A 514 10.95 20.67 5.11
N ALA A 515 10.82 21.39 4.00
CA ALA A 515 11.94 21.91 3.24
C ALA A 515 11.60 23.31 2.73
N GLN A 516 12.34 24.29 3.22
CA GLN A 516 12.31 25.68 2.76
C GLN A 516 13.49 25.97 1.84
N ASN A 517 13.43 27.08 1.11
CA ASN A 517 14.54 27.55 0.25
C ASN A 517 15.02 26.47 -0.76
N ILE A 518 14.10 25.64 -1.27
CA ILE A 518 14.41 24.54 -2.18
C ILE A 518 14.98 25.10 -3.49
N LYS A 519 16.23 24.76 -3.80
CA LYS A 519 16.93 25.16 -5.03
C LYS A 519 17.51 23.95 -5.73
N MET A 520 17.02 23.66 -6.94
CA MET A 520 17.56 22.60 -7.79
C MET A 520 18.73 23.15 -8.64
N PHE A 521 19.79 22.38 -8.79
CA PHE A 521 20.96 22.72 -9.61
C PHE A 521 21.63 21.46 -10.17
N LYS A 522 22.57 21.61 -11.11
CA LYS A 522 23.39 20.50 -11.60
C LYS A 522 24.81 20.61 -11.05
N LYS A 523 25.37 19.49 -10.59
CA LYS A 523 26.78 19.37 -10.17
C LYS A 523 27.34 18.08 -10.77
N ASP A 524 28.45 18.17 -11.49
CA ASP A 524 29.11 17.03 -12.14
C ASP A 524 28.16 16.17 -12.99
N GLY A 525 27.23 16.83 -13.71
CA GLY A 525 26.20 16.19 -14.54
C GLY A 525 25.01 15.59 -13.78
N GLN A 526 25.05 15.55 -12.44
CA GLN A 526 23.96 15.02 -11.61
C GLN A 526 23.01 16.12 -11.14
N GLN A 527 21.71 15.79 -11.06
CA GLN A 527 20.69 16.67 -10.51
C GLN A 527 20.79 16.71 -8.99
N MET A 528 20.95 17.91 -8.43
CA MET A 528 21.11 18.17 -7.01
C MET A 528 20.00 19.12 -6.52
N VAL A 529 19.78 19.12 -5.21
CA VAL A 529 18.90 20.06 -4.53
C VAL A 529 19.54 20.52 -3.22
N SER A 530 19.47 21.82 -2.93
CA SER A 530 19.75 22.39 -1.61
C SER A 530 18.47 22.89 -0.97
N PHE A 531 18.30 22.68 0.33
CA PHE A 531 17.13 23.13 1.08
C PHE A 531 17.49 23.35 2.55
N THR A 532 16.62 24.06 3.27
CA THR A 532 16.72 24.29 4.71
C THR A 532 15.59 23.55 5.41
N TYR A 533 15.94 22.62 6.28
CA TYR A 533 15.01 22.03 7.23
C TYR A 533 14.82 22.99 8.41
N GLN A 534 13.58 23.15 8.85
CA GLN A 534 13.23 23.86 10.08
C GLN A 534 12.05 23.17 10.77
N ASN A 535 11.97 23.23 12.10
CA ASN A 535 10.79 22.86 12.87
C ASN A 535 10.32 24.00 13.79
N ASP A 536 9.21 23.78 14.48
CA ASP A 536 8.54 24.74 15.35
C ASP A 536 9.27 25.00 16.68
N VAL A 537 10.18 24.10 17.07
CA VAL A 537 11.08 24.29 18.22
C VAL A 537 12.40 24.96 17.86
N GLY A 538 12.56 25.42 16.61
CA GLY A 538 13.69 26.24 16.16
C GLY A 538 14.93 25.45 15.73
N MET A 539 14.83 24.13 15.57
CA MET A 539 15.88 23.35 14.93
C MET A 539 16.00 23.78 13.46
N GLU A 540 17.22 24.03 12.99
CA GLU A 540 17.51 24.40 11.60
C GLU A 540 18.73 23.63 11.11
N GLU A 541 18.66 23.07 9.90
CA GLU A 541 19.81 22.44 9.24
C GLU A 541 19.75 22.64 7.72
N LYS A 542 20.92 22.77 7.07
CA LYS A 542 21.01 22.98 5.62
C LYS A 542 21.52 21.74 4.92
N PHE A 543 20.69 21.19 4.06
CA PHE A 543 21.01 19.98 3.31
C PHE A 543 21.33 20.30 1.86
N THR A 544 22.31 19.57 1.31
CA THR A 544 22.51 19.41 -0.14
C THR A 544 22.51 17.93 -0.46
N ARG A 545 21.63 17.49 -1.36
CA ARG A 545 21.41 16.08 -1.68
C ARG A 545 21.21 15.87 -3.18
N LYS A 546 21.51 14.66 -3.64
CA LYS A 546 21.18 14.20 -5.00
C LYS A 546 19.68 14.02 -5.12
N VAL A 547 19.09 14.50 -6.21
CA VAL A 547 17.70 14.23 -6.56
C VAL A 547 17.63 12.83 -7.15
N VAL A 548 16.87 11.94 -6.51
CA VAL A 548 16.70 10.55 -6.96
C VAL A 548 15.38 10.33 -7.69
N ASP A 549 14.40 11.23 -7.50
CA ASP A 549 13.10 11.19 -8.16
C ASP A 549 12.43 12.58 -8.11
N THR A 550 11.33 12.76 -8.87
CA THR A 550 10.48 13.95 -8.81
C THR A 550 9.01 13.56 -8.79
N MET A 551 8.26 14.08 -7.83
CA MET A 551 6.83 13.82 -7.68
C MET A 551 6.02 14.99 -8.22
N THR A 552 5.18 14.72 -9.22
CA THR A 552 4.22 15.70 -9.73
C THR A 552 2.93 15.59 -8.93
N ILE A 553 2.56 16.65 -8.22
CA ILE A 553 1.27 16.76 -7.58
C ILE A 553 0.27 17.29 -8.61
N THR A 554 -0.75 16.49 -8.92
CA THR A 554 -1.84 16.87 -9.82
C THR A 554 -2.45 18.18 -9.35
N ALA A 555 -2.41 19.17 -10.23
CA ALA A 555 -3.01 20.47 -10.02
C ALA A 555 -4.54 20.38 -10.06
N LYS A 556 -5.23 21.24 -9.32
CA LYS A 556 -6.65 21.47 -9.57
C LYS A 556 -6.83 22.16 -10.93
N GLN A 557 -8.03 22.11 -11.48
CA GLN A 557 -8.35 22.77 -12.75
C GLN A 557 -7.98 24.26 -12.68
N GLY A 558 -7.02 24.69 -13.50
CA GLY A 558 -6.50 26.07 -13.53
C GLY A 558 -5.21 26.33 -12.73
N GLU A 559 -4.67 25.34 -12.01
CA GLU A 559 -3.41 25.47 -11.26
C GLU A 559 -2.22 24.88 -12.04
N LYS A 560 -1.00 25.35 -11.76
CA LYS A 560 0.24 24.72 -12.26
C LYS A 560 0.56 23.49 -11.42
N ALA A 561 0.95 22.39 -12.06
CA ALA A 561 1.41 21.20 -11.36
C ALA A 561 2.60 21.52 -10.44
N ASN A 562 2.52 21.09 -9.19
CA ASN A 562 3.58 21.29 -8.22
C ASN A 562 4.54 20.09 -8.29
N VAL A 563 5.74 20.30 -8.82
CA VAL A 563 6.79 19.27 -8.92
C VAL A 563 7.69 19.36 -7.69
N ARG A 564 7.80 18.25 -6.97
CA ARG A 564 8.56 18.17 -5.73
C ARG A 564 9.76 17.24 -5.88
N PRO A 565 10.98 17.68 -5.55
CA PRO A 565 12.14 16.81 -5.58
C PRO A 565 12.10 15.78 -4.45
N VAL A 566 12.62 14.58 -4.74
CA VAL A 566 12.77 13.49 -3.79
C VAL A 566 14.24 13.19 -3.60
N VAL A 567 14.66 13.04 -2.36
CA VAL A 567 16.05 12.75 -1.95
C VAL A 567 16.09 11.48 -1.09
N GLU A 568 17.27 10.91 -0.88
CA GLU A 568 17.46 9.85 0.11
C GLU A 568 17.95 10.42 1.44
N MET A 569 17.39 9.94 2.55
CA MET A 569 17.78 10.30 3.92
C MET A 569 17.83 9.06 4.81
N HIS A 570 18.78 9.02 5.74
CA HIS A 570 18.89 8.01 6.80
C HIS A 570 17.94 8.39 7.94
N VAL A 571 17.10 7.43 8.32
CA VAL A 571 16.10 7.56 9.38
C VAL A 571 16.24 6.38 10.32
N THR A 572 16.29 6.68 11.61
CA THR A 572 16.28 5.70 12.70
C THR A 572 15.07 5.94 13.60
N LEU A 573 14.34 4.89 13.91
CA LEU A 573 13.24 4.89 14.89
C LEU A 573 13.35 3.61 15.71
N GLY A 574 13.62 3.75 17.01
CA GLY A 574 14.02 2.61 17.85
C GLY A 574 15.24 1.90 17.24
N ASP A 575 15.15 0.58 17.07
CA ASP A 575 16.21 -0.24 16.47
C ASP A 575 16.15 -0.29 14.92
N LEU A 576 15.13 0.30 14.31
CA LEU A 576 14.95 0.27 12.86
C LEU A 576 15.69 1.45 12.21
N GLU A 577 16.80 1.15 11.53
CA GLU A 577 17.51 2.10 10.67
C GLU A 577 17.26 1.80 9.19
N LYS A 578 16.83 2.81 8.43
CA LYS A 578 16.62 2.71 6.99
C LYS A 578 17.02 3.99 6.25
N LYS A 579 17.65 3.79 5.09
CA LYS A 579 17.80 4.85 4.08
C LYS A 579 16.54 4.86 3.21
N ILE A 580 15.77 5.94 3.26
CA ILE A 580 14.47 6.04 2.59
C ILE A 580 14.41 7.24 1.65
N ARG A 581 13.50 7.16 0.66
CA ARG A 581 13.13 8.30 -0.17
C ARG A 581 12.26 9.28 0.63
N VAL A 582 12.58 10.57 0.56
CA VAL A 582 11.87 11.65 1.25
C VAL A 582 11.51 12.74 0.26
N ASN A 583 10.22 13.07 0.18
CA ASN A 583 9.67 14.15 -0.61
C ASN A 583 9.89 15.51 0.08
N LEU A 584 10.43 16.49 -0.64
CA LEU A 584 10.69 17.83 -0.10
C LEU A 584 9.48 18.75 -0.34
N GLN A 585 8.88 19.24 0.74
CA GLN A 585 7.73 20.14 0.68
C GLN A 585 7.82 21.19 1.79
N ASP A 586 7.41 22.43 1.50
CA ASP A 586 7.15 23.41 2.57
C ASP A 586 5.97 22.94 3.43
N ARG A 587 6.28 22.62 4.69
CA ARG A 587 5.38 22.16 5.73
C ARG A 587 5.43 23.08 6.96
N SER A 588 5.93 24.31 6.83
CA SER A 588 6.08 25.29 7.91
C SER A 588 4.81 25.56 8.72
N ARG A 589 3.63 25.32 8.13
CA ARG A 589 2.32 25.48 8.78
C ARG A 589 1.86 24.28 9.63
N PHE A 590 2.63 23.19 9.68
CA PHE A 590 2.31 21.99 10.44
C PHE A 590 3.25 21.86 11.64
N HIS A 591 2.71 21.46 12.79
CA HIS A 591 3.47 21.15 14.02
C HIS A 591 4.55 20.09 13.74
N TYR A 592 4.12 18.92 13.28
CA TYR A 592 5.03 17.84 12.89
C TYR A 592 5.64 18.08 11.49
N SER A 593 6.93 18.42 11.51
CA SER A 593 7.71 18.80 10.32
C SER A 593 7.99 17.62 9.37
N MET A 594 7.82 16.37 9.81
CA MET A 594 8.05 15.17 8.99
C MET A 594 6.93 14.15 9.12
N ILE A 595 6.70 13.44 8.02
CA ILE A 595 5.83 12.27 7.93
C ILE A 595 6.69 11.07 7.51
N LEU A 596 6.60 9.98 8.25
CA LEU A 596 7.07 8.65 7.85
C LEU A 596 5.91 7.86 7.24
N GLY A 597 6.03 7.53 5.96
CA GLY A 597 5.04 6.76 5.19
C GLY A 597 5.40 5.29 5.02
N LYS A 598 4.64 4.58 4.17
CA LYS A 598 4.81 3.16 3.85
C LYS A 598 6.27 2.77 3.56
N ASN A 599 7.02 3.61 2.84
CA ASN A 599 8.40 3.30 2.47
C ASN A 599 9.37 3.17 3.65
N PHE A 600 8.98 3.63 4.84
CA PHE A 600 9.64 3.32 6.12
C PHE A 600 8.84 2.29 6.93
N LEU A 601 7.52 2.51 7.08
CA LEU A 601 6.66 1.71 7.96
C LEU A 601 6.55 0.23 7.56
N LYS A 602 6.78 -0.12 6.29
CA LYS A 602 6.68 -1.51 5.82
C LYS A 602 7.66 -2.48 6.50
N TYR A 603 8.73 -1.97 7.10
CA TYR A 603 9.75 -2.77 7.78
C TYR A 603 9.37 -3.12 9.24
N GLY A 604 8.11 -3.51 9.44
CA GLY A 604 7.63 -4.10 10.69
C GLY A 604 6.81 -3.18 11.61
N ALA A 605 6.61 -1.91 11.27
CA ALA A 605 5.85 -0.98 12.12
C ALA A 605 4.34 -1.29 12.10
N VAL A 606 3.76 -1.51 13.28
CA VAL A 606 2.33 -1.68 13.53
C VAL A 606 1.85 -0.46 14.33
N VAL A 607 1.14 0.45 13.67
CA VAL A 607 0.90 1.82 14.18
C VAL A 607 -0.47 1.92 14.83
N ALA A 608 -0.52 2.45 16.06
CA ALA A 608 -1.75 2.88 16.73
C ALA A 608 -2.09 4.33 16.40
N SER A 609 -3.36 4.64 16.19
CA SER A 609 -3.82 6.01 15.94
C SER A 609 -4.17 6.78 17.21
N ASP A 610 -4.46 6.06 18.30
CA ASP A 610 -4.93 6.57 19.60
C ASP A 610 -3.79 6.81 20.61
N SER A 611 -2.56 6.41 20.27
CA SER A 611 -1.40 6.45 21.16
C SER A 611 -0.24 7.19 20.51
N ASN A 612 0.63 7.77 21.34
CA ASN A 612 1.86 8.45 20.95
C ASN A 612 3.03 7.92 21.77
N TYR A 613 4.24 8.00 21.22
CA TYR A 613 5.48 7.74 21.97
C TYR A 613 5.46 6.34 22.62
N ILE A 614 5.16 5.31 21.82
CA ILE A 614 5.19 3.90 22.26
C ILE A 614 6.63 3.38 22.21
N VAL A 615 7.37 3.72 21.15
CA VAL A 615 8.77 3.28 20.96
C VAL A 615 9.74 4.23 21.65
N THR A 616 9.43 5.52 21.64
CA THR A 616 10.33 6.58 22.09
C THR A 616 9.71 7.39 23.22
N ASP A 617 10.55 8.10 23.98
CA ASP A 617 10.06 9.00 25.03
C ASP A 617 9.53 10.31 24.42
N LYS A 618 8.43 10.82 24.98
CA LYS A 618 7.89 12.14 24.65
C LYS A 618 8.92 13.22 25.03
N PRO A 619 9.34 14.11 24.10
CA PRO A 619 10.25 15.21 24.44
C PRO A 619 9.63 16.20 25.44
N ASP A 620 10.43 16.74 26.36
CA ASP A 620 9.98 17.71 27.38
C ASP A 620 9.32 18.98 26.82
N TYR A 621 9.64 19.34 25.57
CA TYR A 621 9.08 20.52 24.90
C TYR A 621 7.71 20.26 24.26
N GLU A 622 7.30 18.99 24.10
CA GLU A 622 5.98 18.62 23.60
C GLU A 622 4.96 18.70 24.74
N LYS A 623 3.94 19.55 24.58
CA LYS A 623 2.91 19.76 25.62
C LYS A 623 1.91 18.63 25.71
#